data_AF-A0A2H6K8C9-F1
#
_entry.id   AF-A0A2H6K8C9-F1
#
_cell.length_a   1.000
_cell.length_b   1.000
_cell.length_c   1.000
_cell.angle_alpha   90.00
_cell.angle_beta   90.00
_cell.angle_gamma   90.00
#
_symmetry.space_group_name_H-M   'P 1'
#
loop_
_entity.id
_entity.type
_entity.pdbx_description
1 polymer ?
#
loop_
_entity_poly.entity_id
_entity_poly.type
_entity_poly.pdbx_seq_one_letter_code
_entity_poly.pdbx_strand_id
1 'polypeptide(L)'
;MRLATVLCYLALFGIANAIREQCFIASPCATHAARRFVLYGNLRESKKLKRTHSARKALLRTLTTEVLRHGRIITTLNKARQTKPKVERIIKYAKKPDQRYARILINRWLYDRELTENVLKLAPIRFKERHGGYCRIKRLCYSTVGDNSKRAILELLDY
;
A
#
# COMPACT_ATOMS: atom_id res chain seq x y z
N MET A 1 50.35 48.48 14.34
CA MET A 1 50.50 47.06 13.92
C MET A 1 49.62 46.10 14.73
N ARG A 2 48.28 46.29 14.80
CA ARG A 2 47.35 45.32 15.43
C ARG A 2 45.95 45.35 14.80
N LEU A 3 45.86 45.51 13.48
CA LEU A 3 44.59 45.37 12.74
C LEU A 3 44.62 44.26 11.68
N ALA A 4 45.81 43.80 11.26
CA ALA A 4 45.95 42.72 10.28
C ALA A 4 45.69 41.31 10.87
N THR A 5 45.74 41.14 12.19
CA THR A 5 45.53 39.84 12.85
C THR A 5 44.06 39.51 13.12
N VAL A 6 43.16 40.50 13.17
CA VAL A 6 41.72 40.28 13.45
C VAL A 6 40.95 39.90 12.18
N LEU A 7 41.34 40.44 11.02
CA LEU A 7 40.78 40.06 9.71
C LEU A 7 41.18 38.66 9.24
N CYS A 8 42.30 38.12 9.73
CA CYS A 8 42.77 36.76 9.39
C CYS A 8 42.01 35.66 10.16
N TYR A 9 41.54 35.94 11.39
CA TYR A 9 40.78 34.98 12.21
C TYR A 9 39.32 34.82 11.75
N LEU A 10 38.73 35.85 11.14
CA LEU A 10 37.37 35.79 10.61
C LEU A 10 37.27 35.07 9.25
N ALA A 11 38.36 34.97 8.48
CA ALA A 11 38.39 34.26 7.20
C ALA A 11 38.65 32.74 7.34
N LEU A 12 39.24 32.28 8.45
CA LEU A 12 39.49 30.85 8.71
C LEU A 12 38.38 30.17 9.54
N PHE A 13 37.52 30.93 10.23
CA PHE A 13 36.35 30.38 10.94
C PHE A 13 35.08 30.31 10.08
N GLY A 14 35.05 30.95 8.91
CA GLY A 14 33.85 31.08 8.06
C GLY A 14 33.68 30.04 6.94
N ILE A 15 34.63 29.11 6.75
CA ILE A 15 34.60 28.14 5.64
C ILE A 15 34.50 26.68 6.15
N ALA A 16 34.55 26.44 7.46
CA ALA A 16 34.69 25.10 8.03
C ALA A 16 33.43 24.49 8.69
N ASN A 17 32.28 25.17 8.75
CA ASN A 17 31.09 24.62 9.40
C ASN A 17 29.81 25.01 8.65
N ALA A 18 29.26 24.04 7.89
CA ALA A 18 27.82 23.79 7.66
C ALA A 18 27.47 23.23 6.25
N ILE A 19 28.43 22.68 5.48
CA ILE A 19 28.14 21.70 4.40
C ILE A 19 27.84 20.32 5.03
N ARG A 20 27.06 20.29 6.12
CA ARG A 20 26.74 19.06 6.84
C ARG A 20 25.32 19.00 7.39
N GLU A 21 24.37 19.60 6.66
CA GLU A 21 22.93 19.33 6.87
C GLU A 21 22.20 18.86 5.60
N GLN A 22 22.93 18.42 4.58
CA GLN A 22 22.41 17.43 3.62
C GLN A 22 22.82 16.04 4.10
N CYS A 23 22.16 15.53 5.13
CA CYS A 23 22.09 14.09 5.43
C CYS A 23 21.04 13.77 6.52
N PHE A 24 19.85 14.38 6.45
CA PHE A 24 18.66 13.87 7.14
C PHE A 24 17.95 12.78 6.29
N ILE A 25 18.75 11.99 5.56
CA ILE A 25 18.37 10.70 4.96
C ILE A 25 19.19 9.62 5.67
N ALA A 26 19.06 9.55 6.99
CA ALA A 26 19.63 8.45 7.77
C ALA A 26 18.78 8.23 9.01
N SER A 27 17.48 7.98 8.81
CA SER A 27 16.72 7.24 9.82
C SER A 27 17.18 5.77 9.78
N PRO A 28 17.48 5.18 10.95
CA PRO A 28 18.31 4.00 11.09
C PRO A 28 17.73 2.80 10.33
N CYS A 29 18.57 2.31 9.42
CA CYS A 29 18.55 0.93 8.96
C CYS A 29 18.66 0.00 10.18
N ALA A 30 17.96 -1.13 10.12
CA ALA A 30 17.88 -2.18 11.15
C ALA A 30 16.99 -1.88 12.38
N THR A 31 15.69 -2.08 12.21
CA THR A 31 14.88 -3.06 12.98
C THR A 31 13.45 -3.11 12.43
N HIS A 32 13.32 -3.43 11.14
CA HIS A 32 12.16 -4.21 10.72
C HIS A 32 12.68 -5.56 10.28
N ALA A 33 12.88 -6.42 11.29
CA ALA A 33 13.06 -7.85 11.11
C ALA A 33 12.18 -8.33 9.96
N ALA A 34 12.80 -9.04 9.04
CA ALA A 34 12.27 -9.51 7.78
C ALA A 34 10.93 -10.25 7.91
N ARG A 35 9.83 -9.53 8.08
CA ARG A 35 8.54 -10.00 7.59
C ARG A 35 8.64 -9.93 6.09
N ARG A 36 9.10 -11.03 5.48
CA ARG A 36 8.98 -11.31 4.04
C ARG A 36 7.60 -10.81 3.64
N PHE A 37 7.53 -9.65 2.99
CA PHE A 37 6.27 -9.01 2.68
C PHE A 37 5.69 -9.89 1.57
N VAL A 38 4.80 -10.82 1.92
CA VAL A 38 4.16 -11.72 0.97
C VAL A 38 2.72 -11.28 0.77
N LEU A 39 2.23 -11.20 -0.47
CA LEU A 39 0.78 -11.09 -0.75
C LEU A 39 0.00 -12.23 -0.06
N TYR A 40 0.65 -13.39 0.08
CA TYR A 40 0.30 -14.50 0.97
C TYR A 40 0.67 -14.19 2.43
N GLY A 41 0.09 -13.16 3.02
CA GLY A 41 0.09 -13.06 4.48
C GLY A 41 -0.54 -14.33 5.06
N ASN A 42 0.01 -14.85 6.17
CA ASN A 42 -0.54 -16.01 6.88
C ASN A 42 -2.07 -15.89 6.99
N LEU A 43 -2.80 -16.72 6.25
CA LEU A 43 -4.27 -16.69 6.22
C LEU A 43 -4.90 -17.04 7.58
N ARG A 44 -4.07 -17.35 8.59
CA ARG A 44 -4.43 -17.48 10.01
C ARG A 44 -4.90 -16.16 10.63
N GLU A 45 -4.42 -15.02 10.16
CA GLU A 45 -4.74 -13.69 10.71
C GLU A 45 -6.10 -13.14 10.19
N SER A 46 -6.59 -13.69 9.08
CA SER A 46 -7.87 -13.31 8.45
C SER A 46 -9.04 -14.16 8.95
N LYS A 47 -10.22 -13.54 9.14
CA LYS A 47 -11.44 -14.22 9.62
C LYS A 47 -11.82 -15.38 8.68
N LYS A 48 -12.26 -16.52 9.24
CA LYS A 48 -12.51 -17.77 8.49
C LYS A 48 -13.67 -17.70 7.48
N LEU A 49 -14.51 -16.65 7.48
CA LEU A 49 -15.64 -16.44 6.54
C LEU A 49 -16.54 -17.67 6.31
N LYS A 50 -16.62 -18.57 7.30
CA LYS A 50 -17.31 -19.88 7.23
C LYS A 50 -16.89 -20.72 6.01
N ARG A 51 -15.60 -20.67 5.60
CA ARG A 51 -15.07 -21.39 4.43
C ARG A 51 -13.75 -22.08 4.75
N THR A 52 -13.47 -23.18 4.03
CA THR A 52 -12.15 -23.84 4.03
C THR A 52 -11.06 -22.89 3.52
N HIS A 53 -9.79 -23.21 3.78
CA HIS A 53 -8.67 -22.35 3.42
C HIS A 53 -8.56 -22.07 1.92
N SER A 54 -8.72 -23.10 1.08
CA SER A 54 -8.69 -22.99 -0.39
C SER A 54 -9.84 -22.11 -0.91
N ALA A 55 -11.07 -22.40 -0.49
CA ALA A 55 -12.26 -21.65 -0.91
C ALA A 55 -12.19 -20.19 -0.46
N ARG A 56 -11.67 -19.91 0.74
CA ARG A 56 -11.48 -18.56 1.25
C ARG A 56 -10.42 -17.79 0.46
N LYS A 57 -9.31 -18.44 0.10
CA LYS A 57 -8.27 -17.84 -0.74
C LYS A 57 -8.85 -17.46 -2.11
N ALA A 58 -9.59 -18.38 -2.75
CA ALA A 58 -10.26 -18.11 -4.02
C ALA A 58 -11.23 -16.92 -3.92
N LEU A 59 -12.10 -16.90 -2.91
CA LEU A 59 -13.03 -15.79 -2.68
C LEU A 59 -12.32 -14.44 -2.55
N LEU A 60 -11.26 -14.36 -1.75
CA LEU A 60 -10.53 -13.11 -1.56
C LEU A 60 -9.80 -12.69 -2.84
N ARG A 61 -9.29 -13.63 -3.63
CA ARG A 61 -8.68 -13.34 -4.95
C ARG A 61 -9.72 -12.73 -5.88
N THR A 62 -10.87 -13.39 -6.05
CA THR A 62 -11.98 -12.88 -6.88
C THR A 62 -12.37 -11.47 -6.45
N LEU A 63 -12.69 -11.25 -5.17
CA LEU A 63 -13.09 -9.93 -4.69
C LEU A 63 -12.01 -8.86 -4.90
N THR A 64 -10.73 -9.22 -4.80
CA THR A 64 -9.63 -8.27 -5.05
C THR A 64 -9.57 -7.89 -6.53
N THR A 65 -9.71 -8.87 -7.43
CA THR A 65 -9.78 -8.64 -8.88
C THR A 65 -10.95 -7.72 -9.24
N GLU A 66 -12.14 -7.99 -8.71
CA GLU A 66 -13.34 -7.18 -8.98
C GLU A 66 -13.17 -5.73 -8.51
N VAL A 67 -12.56 -5.51 -7.33
CA VAL A 67 -12.28 -4.14 -6.84
C VAL A 67 -11.34 -3.40 -7.77
N LEU A 68 -10.28 -4.05 -8.25
CA LEU A 68 -9.31 -3.38 -9.12
C LEU A 68 -9.88 -3.13 -10.53
N ARG A 69 -10.75 -4.03 -11.01
CA ARG A 69 -11.38 -3.95 -12.32
C ARG A 69 -12.46 -2.86 -12.40
N HIS A 70 -13.29 -2.74 -11.37
CA HIS A 70 -14.43 -1.82 -11.37
C HIS A 70 -14.25 -0.62 -10.44
N GLY A 71 -13.24 -0.65 -9.57
CA GLY A 71 -12.97 0.39 -8.58
C GLY A 71 -13.88 0.41 -7.37
N ARG A 72 -15.13 -0.02 -7.55
CA ARG A 72 -16.16 -0.04 -6.53
C ARG A 72 -16.94 -1.34 -6.62
N ILE A 73 -17.10 -2.02 -5.49
CA ILE A 73 -17.97 -3.19 -5.37
C ILE A 73 -18.86 -3.11 -4.13
N ILE A 74 -20.02 -3.76 -4.20
CA ILE A 74 -20.93 -3.91 -3.06
C ILE A 74 -20.84 -5.35 -2.57
N THR A 75 -20.43 -5.53 -1.31
CA THR A 75 -20.29 -6.86 -0.69
C THR A 75 -20.81 -6.86 0.75
N THR A 76 -20.64 -7.96 1.48
CA THR A 76 -20.94 -7.98 2.92
C THR A 76 -19.80 -7.33 3.71
N LEU A 77 -20.14 -6.69 4.84
CA LEU A 77 -19.19 -5.97 5.69
C LEU A 77 -17.99 -6.84 6.10
N ASN A 78 -18.26 -8.11 6.44
CA ASN A 78 -17.22 -9.06 6.82
C ASN A 78 -16.26 -9.37 5.65
N LYS A 79 -16.78 -9.51 4.42
CA LYS A 79 -15.95 -9.75 3.23
C LYS A 79 -15.13 -8.50 2.90
N ALA A 80 -15.76 -7.33 2.85
CA ALA A 80 -15.10 -6.05 2.56
C ALA A 80 -13.90 -5.77 3.48
N ARG A 81 -14.06 -6.00 4.79
CA ARG A 81 -12.98 -5.85 5.79
C ARG A 81 -11.78 -6.74 5.53
N GLN A 82 -11.98 -7.95 4.99
CA GLN A 82 -10.91 -8.89 4.70
C GLN A 82 -10.26 -8.64 3.33
N THR A 83 -11.03 -8.12 2.37
CA THR A 83 -10.52 -7.77 1.04
C THR A 83 -9.67 -6.50 1.07
N LYS A 84 -10.06 -5.48 1.84
CA LYS A 84 -9.33 -4.21 1.98
C LYS A 84 -7.80 -4.35 2.12
N PRO A 85 -7.26 -5.09 3.11
CA PRO A 85 -5.81 -5.19 3.28
C PRO A 85 -5.10 -5.90 2.11
N LYS A 86 -5.81 -6.71 1.31
CA LYS A 86 -5.24 -7.34 0.12
C LYS A 86 -5.10 -6.34 -1.02
N VAL A 87 -6.15 -5.56 -1.27
CA VAL A 87 -6.14 -4.49 -2.29
C VAL A 87 -5.09 -3.45 -1.97
N GLU A 88 -5.05 -2.95 -0.72
CA GLU A 88 -4.08 -1.93 -0.31
C GLU A 88 -2.63 -2.40 -0.45
N ARG A 89 -2.39 -3.70 -0.19
CA ARG A 89 -1.07 -4.29 -0.35
C ARG A 89 -0.64 -4.35 -1.81
N ILE A 90 -1.54 -4.70 -2.72
CA ILE A 90 -1.26 -4.70 -4.18
C ILE A 90 -0.86 -3.30 -4.63
N ILE A 91 -1.62 -2.27 -4.24
CA ILE A 91 -1.32 -0.87 -4.59
C ILE A 91 0.03 -0.45 -4.02
N LYS A 92 0.35 -0.84 -2.78
CA LYS A 92 1.65 -0.57 -2.15
C LYS A 92 2.81 -1.18 -2.94
N TYR A 93 2.67 -2.37 -3.51
CA TYR A 93 3.70 -2.96 -4.38
C TYR A 93 3.76 -2.25 -5.73
N ALA A 94 2.62 -1.89 -6.30
CA ALA A 94 2.56 -1.21 -7.60
C ALA A 94 3.25 0.17 -7.56
N LYS A 95 3.26 0.84 -6.40
CA LYS A 95 4.01 2.08 -6.17
C LYS A 95 5.53 1.92 -6.06
N LYS A 96 6.06 0.71 -5.86
CA LYS A 96 7.51 0.51 -5.70
C LYS A 96 8.24 0.69 -7.04
N PRO A 97 9.50 1.16 -7.02
CA PRO A 97 10.29 1.34 -8.24
C PRO A 97 10.58 0.00 -8.95
N ASP A 98 10.68 -1.11 -8.21
CA ASP A 98 10.97 -2.44 -8.77
C ASP A 98 9.77 -3.08 -9.49
N GLN A 99 9.45 -2.57 -10.69
CA GLN A 99 8.28 -3.00 -11.46
C GLN A 99 8.28 -4.50 -11.78
N ARG A 100 9.44 -5.10 -12.10
CA ARG A 100 9.55 -6.53 -12.40
C ARG A 100 9.13 -7.39 -11.21
N TYR A 101 9.63 -7.05 -10.03
CA TYR A 101 9.30 -7.77 -8.80
C TYR A 101 7.83 -7.59 -8.42
N ALA A 102 7.31 -6.36 -8.52
CA ALA A 102 5.90 -6.07 -8.27
C ALA A 102 4.98 -6.88 -9.21
N ARG A 103 5.31 -6.93 -10.51
CA ARG A 103 4.56 -7.70 -11.52
C ARG A 103 4.46 -9.18 -11.17
N ILE A 104 5.59 -9.82 -10.80
CA ILE A 104 5.64 -11.24 -10.44
C ILE A 104 4.73 -11.53 -9.23
N LEU A 105 4.79 -10.66 -8.22
CA LEU A 105 3.98 -10.82 -7.02
C LEU A 105 2.49 -10.66 -7.32
N ILE A 106 2.11 -9.59 -8.02
CA ILE A 106 0.71 -9.27 -8.33
C ILE A 106 0.10 -10.35 -9.24
N ASN A 107 0.81 -10.79 -10.28
CA ASN A 107 0.36 -11.84 -11.19
C ASN A 107 0.10 -13.18 -10.49
N ARG A 108 0.80 -13.47 -9.39
CA ARG A 108 0.57 -14.68 -8.63
C ARG A 108 -0.71 -14.59 -7.77
N TRP A 109 -1.25 -13.39 -7.51
CA TRP A 109 -2.54 -13.18 -6.83
C TRP A 109 -3.71 -12.94 -7.78
N LEU A 110 -3.58 -12.05 -8.75
CA LEU A 110 -4.64 -11.77 -9.74
C LEU A 110 -4.78 -12.93 -10.74
N TYR A 111 -5.91 -12.96 -11.44
CA TYR A 111 -6.17 -13.92 -12.51
C TYR A 111 -5.73 -13.35 -13.87
N ASP A 112 -5.94 -12.05 -14.08
CA ASP A 112 -5.76 -11.38 -15.37
C ASP A 112 -4.42 -10.64 -15.46
N ARG A 113 -3.67 -10.88 -16.54
CA ARG A 113 -2.36 -10.24 -16.76
C ARG A 113 -2.51 -8.77 -17.16
N GLU A 114 -3.47 -8.46 -18.02
CA GLU A 114 -3.74 -7.09 -18.49
C GLU A 114 -4.12 -6.17 -17.32
N LEU A 115 -4.95 -6.67 -16.39
CA LEU A 115 -5.32 -5.92 -15.19
C LEU A 115 -4.10 -5.59 -14.33
N THR A 116 -3.15 -6.52 -14.19
CA THR A 116 -1.90 -6.27 -13.47
C THR A 116 -1.11 -5.13 -14.10
N GLU A 117 -1.00 -5.09 -15.43
CA GLU A 117 -0.29 -4.03 -16.13
C GLU A 117 -0.97 -2.67 -15.97
N ASN A 118 -2.30 -2.63 -16.06
CA ASN A 118 -3.09 -1.42 -15.83
C ASN A 118 -2.88 -0.88 -14.41
N VAL A 119 -2.89 -1.76 -13.41
CA VAL A 119 -2.63 -1.38 -12.01
C VAL A 119 -1.21 -0.84 -11.84
N LEU A 120 -0.20 -1.48 -12.45
CA LEU A 120 1.19 -1.02 -12.37
C LEU A 120 1.40 0.36 -13.01
N LYS A 121 0.71 0.65 -14.11
CA LYS A 121 0.79 1.94 -14.81
C LYS A 121 0.05 3.05 -14.04
N LEU A 122 -1.17 2.76 -13.57
CA LEU A 122 -2.07 3.78 -12.99
C LEU A 122 -1.81 4.06 -11.51
N ALA A 123 -1.46 3.05 -10.71
CA ALA A 123 -1.30 3.20 -9.26
C ALA A 123 -0.25 4.25 -8.83
N PRO A 124 0.96 4.33 -9.42
CA PRO A 124 1.95 5.33 -9.01
C PRO A 124 1.52 6.76 -9.35
N ILE A 125 0.73 6.94 -10.42
CA ILE A 125 0.21 8.24 -10.85
C ILE A 125 -0.90 8.68 -9.89
N ARG A 126 -1.93 7.82 -9.69
CA ARG A 126 -3.10 8.15 -8.87
C ARG A 126 -2.78 8.32 -7.39
N PHE A 127 -1.91 7.47 -6.84
CA PHE A 127 -1.65 7.42 -5.40
C PHE A 127 -0.27 8.00 -5.01
N LYS A 128 0.30 8.90 -5.81
CA LYS A 128 1.66 9.44 -5.60
C LYS A 128 1.84 9.99 -4.18
N GLU A 129 0.97 10.91 -3.78
CA GLU A 129 1.03 11.64 -2.50
C GLU A 129 0.62 10.79 -1.29
N ARG A 130 -0.16 9.73 -1.51
CA ARG A 130 -0.76 8.95 -0.42
C ARG A 130 0.14 7.80 0.02
N HIS A 131 0.52 7.79 1.30
CA HIS A 131 1.36 6.71 1.88
C HIS A 131 0.56 5.47 2.35
N GLY A 132 -0.78 5.56 2.45
CA GLY A 132 -1.65 4.45 2.85
C GLY A 132 -3.13 4.79 2.84
N GLY A 133 -3.98 3.80 3.14
CA GLY A 133 -5.43 3.98 3.18
C GLY A 133 -6.05 4.19 1.80
N TYR A 134 -5.70 3.34 0.82
CA TYR A 134 -6.15 3.48 -0.58
C TYR A 134 -7.62 3.08 -0.79
N CYS A 135 -8.19 2.33 0.16
CA CYS A 135 -9.57 1.85 0.06
C CYS A 135 -10.45 2.39 1.19
N ARG A 136 -11.68 2.77 0.85
CA ARG A 136 -12.72 3.14 1.80
C ARG A 136 -13.79 2.06 1.87
N ILE A 137 -14.29 1.80 3.09
CA ILE A 137 -15.43 0.92 3.33
C ILE A 137 -16.59 1.77 3.84
N LYS A 138 -17.67 1.86 3.06
CA LYS A 138 -18.91 2.52 3.45
C LYS A 138 -19.95 1.46 3.80
N ARG A 139 -20.55 1.54 4.99
CA ARG A 139 -21.67 0.65 5.34
C ARG A 139 -22.93 1.14 4.64
N LEU A 140 -23.72 0.23 4.09
CA LEU A 140 -25.04 0.59 3.60
C LEU A 140 -26.04 0.52 4.76
N CYS A 141 -27.08 1.34 4.70
CA CYS A 141 -28.21 1.28 5.61
C CYS A 141 -29.02 -0.02 5.42
N TYR A 142 -29.18 -0.47 4.17
CA TYR A 142 -29.96 -1.65 3.85
C TYR A 142 -29.13 -2.94 3.95
N SER A 143 -29.69 -3.94 4.64
CA SER A 143 -29.19 -5.31 4.66
C SER A 143 -29.62 -6.08 3.40
N THR A 144 -28.98 -7.22 3.15
CA THR A 144 -29.43 -8.15 2.11
C THR A 144 -30.82 -8.70 2.44
N VAL A 145 -31.67 -8.80 1.42
CA VAL A 145 -33.00 -9.41 1.54
C VAL A 145 -32.84 -10.93 1.74
N GLY A 146 -33.51 -11.49 2.74
CA GLY A 146 -33.44 -12.91 3.08
C GLY A 146 -32.54 -13.20 4.29
N ASP A 147 -31.22 -13.06 4.16
CA ASP A 147 -30.27 -13.44 5.22
C ASP A 147 -29.89 -12.29 6.18
N ASN A 148 -30.48 -11.10 6.01
CA ASN A 148 -30.23 -9.88 6.80
C ASN A 148 -28.73 -9.56 7.00
N SER A 149 -27.90 -9.91 6.02
CA SER A 149 -26.46 -9.68 6.09
C SER A 149 -26.13 -8.20 5.93
N LYS A 150 -25.33 -7.64 6.85
CA LYS A 150 -24.83 -6.26 6.77
C LYS A 150 -24.00 -6.05 5.50
N ARG A 151 -24.42 -5.14 4.62
CA ARG A 151 -23.72 -4.79 3.37
C ARG A 151 -22.77 -3.62 3.54
N ALA A 152 -21.74 -3.59 2.70
CA ALA A 152 -20.79 -2.50 2.60
C ALA A 152 -20.31 -2.32 1.15
N ILE A 153 -20.13 -1.07 0.75
CA ILE A 153 -19.38 -0.69 -0.44
C ILE A 153 -17.90 -0.68 -0.08
N LEU A 154 -17.09 -1.36 -0.90
CA LEU A 154 -15.64 -1.24 -0.90
C LEU A 154 -15.25 -0.45 -2.15
N GLU A 155 -14.65 0.71 -1.96
CA GLU A 155 -14.27 1.63 -3.04
C GLU A 155 -12.77 1.95 -2.96
N LEU A 156 -12.13 2.03 -4.12
CA LEU A 156 -10.84 2.70 -4.28
C LEU A 156 -11.06 4.21 -4.21
N LEU A 157 -10.16 4.90 -3.51
CA LEU A 157 -10.10 6.35 -3.59
C LEU A 157 -9.62 6.74 -4.99
N ASP A 158 -10.12 7.87 -5.50
CA ASP A 158 -9.70 8.45 -6.77
C ASP A 158 -9.92 7.49 -7.97
N TYR A 159 -11.05 6.75 -7.93
CA TYR A 159 -11.45 5.82 -9.00
C TYR A 159 -12.29 6.47 -10.09
#